data_AF-A0A932BL60-F1
#
_entry.id   AF-A0A932BL60-F1
#
_cell.length_a   1.000
_cell.length_b   1.000
_cell.length_c   1.000
_cell.angle_alpha   90.00
_cell.angle_beta   90.00
_cell.angle_gamma   90.00
#
_symmetry.space_group_name_H-M   'P 1'
#
loop_
_entity.id
_entity.type
_entity.pdbx_description
1 polymer ?
#
loop_
_entity_poly.entity_id
_entity_poly.type
_entity_poly.pdbx_seq_one_letter_code
_entity_poly.pdbx_strand_id
1 'polypeptide(L)'
;GVHTQVRRIDQADEMVRDAIVGVLDIGEDSFEIVVAPEVPAALRTMVDQATKARSQAAEAQDAAAQLTRDAARRLVDEGLTVRDAGVLLGVSHQRIAQLVRHGRQS
;
A
#
# COMPACT_ATOMS: atom_id res chain seq x y z
N GLY A 1 29.02 19.02 -16.23
CA GLY A 1 27.89 18.53 -15.42
C GLY A 1 27.27 17.36 -16.15
N VAL A 2 26.72 16.40 -15.42
CA VAL A 2 25.98 15.27 -15.99
C VAL A 2 24.53 15.70 -16.19
N HIS A 3 23.98 15.45 -17.37
CA HIS A 3 22.58 15.78 -17.71
C HIS A 3 21.88 14.53 -18.23
N THR A 4 20.70 14.21 -17.70
CA THR A 4 19.88 13.06 -18.09
C THR A 4 18.40 13.45 -18.10
N GLN A 5 17.55 12.74 -18.85
CA GLN A 5 16.13 13.08 -19.04
C GLN A 5 15.20 11.86 -19.13
N VAL A 6 14.27 11.71 -18.19
CA VAL A 6 13.31 10.59 -18.17
C VAL A 6 11.93 11.00 -18.67
N ARG A 7 11.18 10.03 -19.22
CA ARG A 7 9.75 10.22 -19.55
C ARG A 7 8.82 10.03 -18.37
N ARG A 8 9.24 9.24 -17.37
CA ARG A 8 8.46 8.96 -16.16
C ARG A 8 9.32 9.18 -14.93
N ILE A 9 8.75 9.78 -13.88
CA ILE A 9 9.45 10.11 -12.63
C ILE A 9 10.02 8.85 -11.96
N ASP A 10 9.34 7.70 -12.08
CA ASP A 10 9.78 6.42 -11.52
C ASP A 10 11.04 5.84 -12.19
N GLN A 11 11.46 6.38 -13.34
CA GLN A 11 12.70 6.00 -14.03
C GLN A 11 13.87 6.91 -13.65
N ALA A 12 13.62 8.00 -12.90
CA ALA A 12 14.64 9.00 -12.61
C ALA A 12 15.80 8.44 -11.77
N ASP A 13 15.50 7.55 -10.82
CA ASP A 13 16.53 6.95 -9.95
C ASP A 13 17.55 6.15 -10.76
N GLU A 14 17.06 5.17 -11.54
CA GLU A 14 17.88 4.29 -12.38
C GLU A 14 18.78 5.11 -13.32
N MET A 15 18.19 6.07 -14.05
CA MET A 15 18.94 6.80 -15.07
C MET A 15 19.88 7.88 -14.51
N VAL A 16 19.64 8.35 -13.29
CA VAL A 16 20.60 9.21 -12.56
C VAL A 16 21.73 8.36 -11.98
N ARG A 17 21.42 7.17 -11.45
CA ARG A 17 22.42 6.25 -10.89
C ARG A 17 23.44 5.82 -11.94
N ASP A 18 22.98 5.36 -13.10
CA ASP A 18 23.84 4.97 -14.23
C ASP A 18 24.78 6.11 -14.65
N ALA A 19 24.24 7.33 -14.69
CA ALA A 19 24.99 8.50 -15.13
C ALA A 19 26.04 8.95 -14.09
N ILE A 20 25.76 8.80 -12.79
CA ILE A 20 26.72 9.09 -11.70
C ILE A 20 27.85 8.05 -11.67
N VAL A 21 27.50 6.76 -11.73
CA VAL A 21 28.46 5.66 -11.75
C VAL A 21 29.40 5.80 -12.94
N GLY A 22 28.86 6.01 -14.14
CA GLY A 22 29.67 6.12 -15.35
C GLY A 22 30.59 7.35 -15.39
N VAL A 23 30.28 8.42 -14.66
CA VAL A 23 31.09 9.66 -14.67
C VAL A 23 32.08 9.71 -13.52
N LEU A 24 31.72 9.18 -12.36
CA LEU A 24 32.57 9.23 -11.17
C LEU A 24 33.39 7.95 -10.95
N ASP A 25 33.11 6.87 -11.71
CA ASP A 25 33.74 5.56 -11.56
C ASP A 25 33.68 5.03 -10.11
N ILE A 26 32.51 5.19 -9.50
CA ILE A 26 32.20 4.75 -8.13
C ILE A 26 31.15 3.64 -8.17
N GLY A 27 31.14 2.78 -7.15
CA GLY A 27 30.13 1.71 -7.05
C GLY A 27 28.71 2.26 -6.85
N GLU A 28 27.72 1.53 -7.36
CA GLU A 28 26.29 1.90 -7.30
C GLU A 28 25.79 2.14 -5.86
N ASP A 29 26.31 1.42 -4.87
CA ASP A 29 25.89 1.51 -3.47
C ASP A 29 26.65 2.58 -2.66
N SER A 30 27.54 3.34 -3.29
CA SER A 30 28.37 4.34 -2.60
C SER A 30 27.67 5.67 -2.35
N PHE A 31 26.42 5.83 -2.82
CA PHE A 31 25.63 7.05 -2.69
C PHE A 31 24.12 6.79 -2.69
N GLU A 32 23.37 7.73 -2.13
CA GLU A 32 21.91 7.76 -2.12
C GLU A 32 21.39 8.77 -3.15
N ILE A 33 20.32 8.41 -3.87
CA ILE A 33 19.58 9.32 -4.74
C ILE A 33 18.22 9.56 -4.09
N VAL A 34 17.89 10.85 -3.90
CA VAL A 34 16.55 11.28 -3.49
C VAL A 34 15.94 12.08 -4.63
N VAL A 35 14.96 11.48 -5.33
CA VAL A 35 14.20 12.18 -6.37
C VAL A 35 13.02 12.90 -5.72
N ALA A 36 13.07 14.24 -5.73
CA ALA A 36 11.99 15.10 -5.26
C ALA A 36 11.38 15.86 -6.45
N PRO A 37 10.26 15.39 -7.03
CA PRO A 37 9.63 16.07 -8.16
C PRO A 37 9.13 17.45 -7.75
N GLU A 38 9.49 18.48 -8.52
CA GLU A 38 8.91 19.81 -8.35
C GLU A 38 7.49 19.82 -8.89
N VAL A 39 6.52 19.77 -7.97
CA VAL A 39 5.10 19.96 -8.29
C VAL A 39 4.79 21.46 -8.20
N PRO A 40 4.09 22.05 -9.20
CA PRO A 40 3.66 23.44 -9.11
C PRO A 40 2.95 23.73 -7.79
N ALA A 41 3.27 24.86 -7.15
CA ALA A 41 2.77 25.20 -5.82
C ALA A 41 1.24 25.12 -5.72
N ALA A 42 0.52 25.49 -6.80
CA ALA A 42 -0.93 25.40 -6.90
C ALA A 42 -1.48 23.96 -6.80
N LEU A 43 -0.71 22.95 -7.20
CA LEU A 43 -1.10 21.54 -7.21
C LEU A 43 -0.55 20.76 -6.01
N ARG A 44 0.49 21.26 -5.34
CA ARG A 44 1.15 20.55 -4.24
C ARG A 44 0.19 20.16 -3.13
N THR A 45 -0.64 21.10 -2.67
CA THR A 45 -1.67 20.84 -1.66
C THR A 45 -2.65 19.75 -2.10
N MET A 46 -3.06 19.73 -3.38
CA MET A 46 -3.98 18.72 -3.91
C MET A 46 -3.33 17.32 -3.93
N VAL A 47 -2.07 17.23 -4.37
CA VAL A 47 -1.31 15.97 -4.41
C VAL A 47 -1.09 15.42 -3.00
N ASP A 48 -0.70 16.28 -2.07
CA ASP A 48 -0.46 15.90 -0.67
C ASP A 48 -1.77 15.40 -0.01
N GLN A 49 -2.87 16.12 -0.20
CA GLN A 49 -4.18 15.73 0.30
C GLN A 49 -4.66 14.41 -0.29
N ALA A 50 -4.55 14.22 -1.61
CA ALA A 50 -4.95 12.98 -2.27
C ALA A 50 -4.10 11.79 -1.83
N THR A 51 -2.80 11.99 -1.64
CA THR A 51 -1.89 10.94 -1.16
C THR A 51 -2.18 10.57 0.28
N LYS A 52 -2.38 11.57 1.15
CA LYS A 52 -2.75 11.33 2.55
C LYS A 52 -4.09 10.62 2.68
N ALA A 53 -5.11 11.05 1.94
CA ALA A 53 -6.43 10.42 1.98
C ALA A 53 -6.39 8.96 1.52
N ARG A 54 -5.58 8.64 0.49
CA ARG A 54 -5.37 7.25 0.04
C ARG A 54 -4.67 6.41 1.10
N SER A 55 -3.64 6.94 1.77
CA SER A 55 -2.97 6.23 2.87
C SER A 55 -3.94 5.90 4.00
N GLN A 56 -4.71 6.90 4.44
CA GLN A 56 -5.70 6.73 5.51
C GLN A 56 -6.80 5.73 5.12
N ALA A 57 -7.24 5.74 3.86
CA ALA A 57 -8.20 4.76 3.37
C ALA A 57 -7.63 3.33 3.36
N ALA A 58 -6.38 3.16 2.94
CA ALA A 58 -5.70 1.87 2.96
C ALA A 58 -5.55 1.35 4.39
N GLU A 59 -5.07 2.18 5.33
CA GLU A 59 -4.94 1.84 6.74
C GLU A 59 -6.29 1.43 7.37
N ALA A 60 -7.36 2.18 7.08
CA ALA A 60 -8.70 1.87 7.56
C ALA A 60 -9.25 0.57 6.95
N GLN A 61 -8.99 0.31 5.66
CA GLN A 61 -9.37 -0.93 5.00
C GLN A 61 -8.66 -2.14 5.60
N ASP A 62 -7.37 -2.02 5.88
CA ASP A 62 -6.58 -3.08 6.51
C ASP A 62 -7.09 -3.38 7.92
N ALA A 63 -7.31 -2.34 8.73
CA ALA A 63 -7.87 -2.50 10.07
C ALA A 63 -9.26 -3.16 10.04
N ALA A 64 -10.15 -2.70 9.15
CA ALA A 64 -11.48 -3.29 8.99
C ALA A 64 -11.39 -4.77 8.55
N ALA A 65 -10.46 -5.11 7.66
CA ALA A 65 -10.27 -6.47 7.19
C ALA A 65 -9.78 -7.40 8.31
N GLN A 66 -8.87 -6.93 9.17
CA GLN A 66 -8.42 -7.69 10.35
C GLN A 66 -9.56 -7.91 11.34
N LEU A 67 -10.23 -6.83 11.77
CA LEU A 67 -11.34 -6.90 12.72
C LEU A 67 -12.48 -7.78 12.23
N THR A 68 -12.81 -7.72 10.94
CA THR A 68 -13.85 -8.57 10.34
C THR A 68 -13.47 -10.05 10.41
N ARG A 69 -12.20 -10.40 10.18
CA ARG A 69 -11.73 -11.79 10.30
C ARG A 69 -11.84 -12.30 11.74
N ASP A 70 -11.36 -11.51 12.68
CA ASP A 70 -11.36 -11.88 14.09
C ASP A 70 -12.79 -12.03 14.61
N ALA A 71 -13.66 -11.07 14.29
CA ALA A 71 -15.08 -11.13 14.65
C ALA A 71 -15.77 -12.34 14.00
N ALA A 72 -15.55 -12.58 12.71
CA ALA A 72 -16.14 -13.72 12.00
C ALA A 72 -15.78 -15.05 12.66
N ARG A 73 -14.51 -15.20 13.08
CA ARG A 73 -14.04 -16.40 13.78
C ARG A 73 -14.68 -16.54 15.14
N ARG A 74 -14.64 -15.49 15.97
CA ARG A 74 -15.22 -15.53 17.33
C ARG A 74 -16.71 -15.82 17.30
N LEU A 75 -17.47 -15.21 16.39
CA LEU A 75 -18.91 -15.47 16.26
C LEU A 75 -19.19 -16.95 15.95
N VAL A 76 -18.42 -17.55 15.03
CA VAL A 76 -18.56 -18.97 14.69
C VAL A 76 -18.11 -19.88 15.83
N ASP A 77 -17.03 -19.53 16.54
CA ASP A 77 -16.54 -20.29 17.68
C ASP A 77 -17.52 -20.24 18.88
N GLU A 78 -18.29 -19.15 19.03
CA GLU A 78 -19.41 -19.02 19.97
C GLU A 78 -20.70 -19.73 19.51
N GLY A 79 -20.65 -20.46 18.38
CA GLY A 79 -21.73 -21.31 17.90
C GLY A 79 -22.73 -20.64 16.94
N LEU A 80 -22.49 -19.40 16.51
CA LEU A 80 -23.34 -18.78 15.49
C LEU A 80 -23.11 -19.43 14.12
N THR A 81 -24.18 -19.48 13.32
CA THR A 81 -24.05 -19.92 11.94
C THR A 81 -23.27 -18.90 11.12
N VAL A 82 -22.57 -19.38 10.09
CA VAL A 82 -21.89 -18.55 9.07
C VAL A 82 -22.84 -17.51 8.46
N ARG A 83 -24.14 -17.83 8.36
CA ARG A 83 -25.16 -16.95 7.82
C ARG A 83 -25.46 -15.78 8.76
N ASP A 84 -25.66 -16.06 10.05
CA ASP A 84 -25.95 -15.03 11.04
C ASP A 84 -24.75 -14.13 11.28
N ALA A 85 -23.54 -14.71 11.32
CA ALA A 85 -22.30 -13.93 11.37
C ALA A 85 -22.16 -12.98 10.16
N GLY A 86 -22.61 -13.38 8.97
CA GLY A 86 -22.63 -12.53 7.79
C GLY A 86 -23.59 -11.35 7.93
N VAL A 87 -24.79 -11.61 8.45
CA VAL A 87 -25.78 -10.55 8.74
C VAL A 87 -25.23 -9.55 9.75
N LEU A 88 -24.65 -10.02 10.86
CA LEU A 88 -24.10 -9.16 11.91
C LEU A 88 -22.91 -8.31 11.44
N LEU A 89 -22.05 -8.86 10.59
CA LEU A 89 -20.86 -8.17 10.08
C LEU A 89 -21.10 -7.42 8.77
N GLY A 90 -22.33 -7.42 8.24
CA GLY A 90 -22.67 -6.71 7.01
C GLY A 90 -21.97 -7.26 5.77
N VAL A 91 -21.59 -8.55 5.76
CA VAL A 91 -20.91 -9.20 4.64
C VAL A 91 -21.62 -10.49 4.24
N SER A 92 -21.36 -10.98 3.03
CA SER A 92 -21.99 -12.22 2.58
C SER A 92 -21.53 -13.43 3.41
N HIS A 93 -22.41 -14.42 3.56
CA HIS A 93 -22.07 -15.69 4.19
C HIS A 93 -20.88 -16.40 3.50
N GLN A 94 -20.74 -16.25 2.17
CA GLN A 94 -19.59 -16.76 1.41
C GLN A 94 -18.27 -16.11 1.88
N ARG A 95 -18.29 -14.80 2.14
CA ARG A 95 -17.15 -14.06 2.67
C ARG A 95 -16.78 -14.55 4.07
N ILE A 96 -17.75 -14.73 4.96
CA ILE A 96 -17.50 -15.32 6.29
C ILE A 96 -16.87 -16.70 6.18
N ALA A 97 -17.44 -17.57 5.34
CA ALA A 97 -16.90 -18.92 5.13
C ALA A 97 -15.45 -18.88 4.63
N GLN A 98 -15.09 -17.94 3.75
CA GLN A 98 -13.72 -17.75 3.31
C GLN A 98 -12.81 -17.31 4.47
N LEU A 99 -13.21 -16.30 5.23
CA LEU A 99 -12.40 -15.73 6.32
C LEU A 99 -12.09 -16.77 7.41
N VAL A 100 -13.08 -17.57 7.80
CA VAL A 100 -12.92 -18.62 8.83
C VAL A 100 -12.03 -19.77 8.35
N ARG A 101 -12.01 -20.09 7.04
CA ARG A 101 -11.13 -21.13 6.49
C ARG A 101 -9.66 -20.71 6.44
N HIS A 102 -9.38 -19.47 6.03
CA HIS A 102 -7.99 -19.00 5.86
C HIS A 102 -7.30 -18.73 7.21
N GLY A 103 -8.03 -18.40 8.27
CA GLY A 103 -7.46 -18.20 9.61
C GLY A 103 -7.06 -19.49 10.34
N ARG A 104 -7.43 -20.68 9.87
CA ARG A 104 -7.04 -21.96 10.49
C ARG A 104 -5.67 -22.48 10.03
N GLN A 105 -4.98 -21.79 9.11
CA GLN A 105 -3.71 -22.20 8.50
C GLN A 105 -2.51 -21.30 8.88
N SER A 106 -2.67 -20.39 9.84
CA SER A 106 -1.61 -19.55 10.42
C SER A 106 -1.60 -19.72 11.92
#